data_AF-A0AAT9HN02-F1
#
_entry.id   AF-A0AAT9HN02-F1
#
_cell.length_a   1.000
_cell.length_b   1.000
_cell.length_c   1.000
_cell.angle_alpha   90.00
_cell.angle_beta   90.00
_cell.angle_gamma   90.00
#
_symmetry.space_group_name_H-M   'P 1'
#
loop_
_entity.id
_entity.type
_entity.pdbx_description
1 polymer ?
#
loop_
_entity_poly.entity_id
_entity_poly.type
_entity_poly.pdbx_seq_one_letter_code
_entity_poly.pdbx_strand_id
1 'polypeptide(L)'
;MLEAIGAGAYVVDERGRIIAVNARAEELLGRPAAELVGHDAHDLLHRDAQGQQLPRTQCAMRQAFHAGRPAQADEDYFARADGSVLPISWLIAPYGTGGHRTATLVVFHTPDTRPEPARSRDHRPSRCRNCSAWPCWPRPPRS
;
A
#
# COMPACT_ATOMS: atom_id res chain seq x y z
N MET A 1 17.26 -2.61 15.77
CA MET A 1 16.28 -3.67 15.46
C MET A 1 15.08 -3.18 14.63
N LEU A 2 14.86 -1.87 14.43
CA LEU A 2 13.93 -1.33 13.40
C LEU A 2 14.61 -0.92 12.08
N GLU A 3 15.94 -0.96 12.00
CA GLU A 3 16.74 -0.50 10.83
C GLU A 3 17.01 -1.60 9.78
N ALA A 4 16.62 -2.84 10.03
CA ALA A 4 17.23 -3.99 9.35
C ALA A 4 16.58 -4.41 8.01
N ILE A 5 15.51 -3.77 7.56
CA ILE A 5 14.87 -4.05 6.26
C ILE A 5 14.34 -2.69 5.81
N GLY A 6 14.52 -2.29 4.54
CA GLY A 6 14.14 -0.98 3.99
C GLY A 6 12.63 -0.62 4.02
N ALA A 7 11.88 -1.23 4.94
CA ALA A 7 10.51 -0.97 5.33
C ALA A 7 10.42 0.15 6.37
N GLY A 8 9.35 0.94 6.27
CA GLY A 8 8.95 1.84 7.33
C GLY A 8 8.31 1.05 8.47
N ALA A 9 8.52 1.50 9.70
CA ALA A 9 7.87 0.90 10.86
C ALA A 9 7.47 1.95 11.88
N TYR A 10 6.32 1.72 12.51
CA TYR A 10 5.84 2.51 13.63
C TYR A 10 5.17 1.62 14.69
N VAL A 11 5.13 2.12 15.92
CA VAL A 11 4.49 1.45 17.06
C VAL A 11 3.32 2.30 17.53
N VAL A 12 2.20 1.66 17.86
CA VAL A 12 1.04 2.31 18.46
C VAL A 12 0.75 1.80 19.88
N ASP A 13 0.16 2.68 20.70
CA ASP A 13 -0.39 2.33 22.01
C ASP A 13 -1.77 1.65 21.92
N GLU A 14 -2.37 1.34 23.08
CA GLU A 14 -3.70 0.73 23.21
C GLU A 14 -4.86 1.56 22.62
N ARG A 15 -4.62 2.82 22.26
CA ARG A 15 -5.59 3.71 21.61
C ARG A 15 -5.32 3.87 20.11
N GLY A 16 -4.30 3.22 19.56
CA GLY A 16 -3.90 3.36 18.17
C GLY A 16 -3.11 4.65 17.90
N ARG A 17 -2.58 5.32 18.94
CA ARG A 17 -1.73 6.50 18.78
C ARG A 17 -0.28 6.09 18.56
N ILE A 18 0.38 6.72 17.61
CA ILE A 18 1.79 6.46 17.30
C ILE A 18 2.65 6.89 18.49
N ILE A 19 3.49 5.98 18.98
CA ILE A 19 4.42 6.24 20.11
C ILE A 19 5.90 6.14 19.70
N ALA A 20 6.20 5.52 18.56
CA ALA A 20 7.54 5.46 17.99
C ALA A 20 7.46 5.22 16.48
N VAL A 21 8.47 5.69 15.75
CA VAL A 21 8.66 5.51 14.30
C VAL A 21 10.16 5.31 14.01
N ASN A 22 10.51 4.62 12.92
CA ASN A 22 11.90 4.63 12.41
C ASN A 22 12.12 5.70 11.35
N ALA A 23 13.40 5.99 11.07
CA ALA A 23 13.79 6.95 10.04
C ALA A 23 13.20 6.62 8.67
N ARG A 24 13.12 5.33 8.33
CA ARG A 24 12.53 4.90 7.06
C ARG A 24 11.05 5.24 6.93
N ALA A 25 10.28 5.16 8.01
CA ALA A 25 8.89 5.60 8.00
C ALA A 25 8.78 7.12 7.80
N GLU A 26 9.66 7.91 8.44
CA GLU A 26 9.71 9.36 8.25
C GLU A 26 9.97 9.72 6.78
N GLU A 27 10.95 9.06 6.15
CA GLU A 27 11.27 9.23 4.73
C GLU A 27 10.09 8.89 3.82
N LEU A 28 9.47 7.73 4.02
CA LEU A 28 8.39 7.24 3.15
C LEU A 28 7.11 8.07 3.27
N LEU A 29 6.81 8.56 4.49
CA LEU A 29 5.65 9.40 4.77
C LEU A 29 5.91 10.89 4.50
N GLY A 30 7.19 11.28 4.35
CA GLY A 30 7.60 12.68 4.24
C GLY A 30 7.31 13.49 5.51
N ARG A 31 7.18 12.84 6.67
CA ARG A 31 6.80 13.45 7.94
C ARG A 31 7.84 13.14 9.01
N PRO A 32 8.36 14.13 9.74
CA PRO A 32 9.23 13.85 10.88
C PRO A 32 8.44 13.19 12.02
N ALA A 33 9.14 12.45 12.88
CA ALA A 33 8.57 11.75 14.03
C ALA A 33 7.75 12.68 14.93
N ALA A 34 8.16 13.94 15.05
CA ALA A 34 7.46 14.96 15.82
C ALA A 34 6.04 15.27 15.31
N GLU A 35 5.76 15.04 14.04
CA GLU A 35 4.42 15.19 13.44
C GLU A 35 3.62 13.89 13.45
N LEU A 36 4.28 12.75 13.66
CA LEU A 36 3.65 11.43 13.67
C LEU A 36 3.24 11.02 15.09
N VAL A 37 4.16 11.15 16.05
CA VAL A 37 3.99 10.71 17.43
C VAL A 37 2.85 11.48 18.11
N GLY A 38 2.02 10.75 18.87
CA GLY A 38 0.86 11.27 19.58
C GLY A 38 -0.43 11.30 18.75
N HIS A 39 -0.35 11.16 17.42
CA HIS A 39 -1.51 11.15 16.53
C HIS A 39 -2.08 9.75 16.33
N ASP A 40 -3.38 9.67 16.05
CA ASP A 40 -4.05 8.42 15.68
C ASP A 40 -3.59 7.98 14.28
N ALA A 41 -3.05 6.76 14.18
CA ALA A 41 -2.47 6.27 12.94
C ALA A 41 -3.49 6.15 11.80
N HIS A 42 -4.75 5.80 12.10
CA HIS A 42 -5.79 5.68 11.08
C HIS A 42 -6.18 7.05 10.54
N ASP A 43 -6.48 8.01 11.43
CA ASP A 43 -6.90 9.35 11.00
C ASP A 43 -5.77 10.06 10.23
N LEU A 44 -4.53 9.92 10.69
CA LEU A 44 -3.37 10.56 10.09
C LEU A 44 -2.95 9.93 8.76
N LEU A 45 -2.86 8.59 8.71
CA LEU A 45 -2.20 7.90 7.60
C LEU A 45 -3.18 7.21 6.65
N HIS A 46 -4.10 6.38 7.15
CA HIS A 46 -4.88 5.47 6.30
C HIS A 46 -5.82 6.22 5.34
N ARG A 47 -5.65 6.00 4.03
CA ARG A 47 -6.45 6.57 2.96
C ARG A 47 -6.83 5.49 1.95
N ASP A 48 -7.79 5.80 1.09
CA ASP A 48 -8.03 4.99 -0.11
C ASP A 48 -7.06 5.38 -1.24
N ALA A 49 -7.16 4.69 -2.37
CA ALA A 49 -6.35 4.97 -3.55
C ALA A 49 -6.58 6.38 -4.13
N GLN A 50 -7.66 7.07 -3.75
CA GLN A 50 -7.99 8.43 -4.17
C GLN A 50 -7.59 9.48 -3.12
N GLY A 51 -7.02 9.07 -1.99
CA GLY A 51 -6.60 9.96 -0.90
C GLY A 51 -7.70 10.36 0.07
N GLN A 52 -8.85 9.69 0.04
CA GLN A 52 -9.96 9.97 0.96
C GLN A 52 -9.83 9.17 2.26
N GLN A 53 -10.40 9.71 3.34
CA GLN A 53 -10.49 8.99 4.61
C GLN A 53 -11.52 7.86 4.50
N LEU A 54 -11.17 6.70 5.05
CA LEU A 54 -12.10 5.59 5.19
C LEU A 54 -12.73 5.59 6.60
N PRO A 55 -13.96 5.07 6.76
CA PRO A 55 -14.49 4.78 8.07
C PRO A 55 -13.56 3.85 8.86
N ARG A 56 -13.43 4.10 10.17
CA ARG A 56 -12.63 3.25 11.10
C ARG A 56 -13.04 1.78 11.09
N THR A 57 -14.29 1.48 10.76
CA THR A 57 -14.83 0.12 10.64
C THR A 57 -14.28 -0.63 9.42
N GLN A 58 -13.81 0.08 8.39
CA GLN A 58 -13.26 -0.49 7.16
C GLN A 58 -11.73 -0.62 7.20
N CYS A 59 -11.08 -0.21 8.30
CA CYS A 59 -9.63 -0.30 8.44
C CYS A 59 -9.22 -1.69 8.95
N ALA A 60 -8.74 -2.55 8.04
CA ALA A 60 -8.27 -3.89 8.38
C ALA A 60 -7.11 -3.85 9.40
N MET A 61 -6.22 -2.87 9.29
CA MET A 61 -5.15 -2.63 10.27
C MET A 61 -5.70 -2.43 11.68
N ARG A 62 -6.76 -1.62 11.81
CA ARG A 62 -7.41 -1.34 13.10
C ARG A 62 -8.14 -2.56 13.64
N GLN A 63 -8.76 -3.36 12.78
CA GLN A 63 -9.39 -4.63 13.18
C GLN A 63 -8.35 -5.61 13.74
N ALA A 64 -7.19 -5.74 13.09
CA ALA A 64 -6.08 -6.59 13.55
C ALA A 64 -5.52 -6.13 14.91
N PHE A 65 -5.32 -4.82 15.06
CA PHE A 65 -4.94 -4.18 16.32
C PHE A 65 -5.89 -4.57 17.47
N HIS A 66 -7.20 -4.40 17.29
CA HIS A 66 -8.20 -4.76 18.32
C HIS A 66 -8.29 -6.26 18.58
N ALA A 67 -8.02 -7.09 17.56
CA ALA A 67 -8.01 -8.54 17.71
C ALA A 67 -6.78 -9.06 18.47
N GLY A 68 -5.74 -8.25 18.65
CA GLY A 68 -4.49 -8.65 19.31
C GLY A 68 -3.79 -9.80 18.59
N ARG A 69 -3.98 -9.95 17.28
CA ARG A 69 -3.41 -11.03 16.46
C ARG A 69 -2.62 -10.47 15.29
N PRO A 70 -1.55 -11.15 14.85
CA PRO A 70 -0.86 -10.77 13.64
C PRO A 70 -1.79 -10.78 12.42
N ALA A 71 -1.62 -9.81 11.54
CA ALA A 71 -2.32 -9.73 10.26
C ALA A 71 -1.46 -9.00 9.23
N GLN A 72 -1.73 -9.22 7.95
CA GLN A 72 -1.04 -8.56 6.85
C GLN A 72 -1.98 -8.34 5.67
N ALA A 73 -1.64 -7.37 4.83
CA ALA A 73 -2.27 -7.17 3.53
C ALA A 73 -1.24 -6.65 2.52
N ASP A 74 -1.46 -6.98 1.25
CA ASP A 74 -0.54 -6.61 0.16
C ASP A 74 -0.86 -5.25 -0.47
N GLU A 75 -2.04 -4.69 -0.18
CA GLU A 75 -2.47 -3.41 -0.76
C GLU A 75 -3.28 -2.60 0.25
N ASP A 76 -2.79 -1.40 0.53
CA ASP A 76 -3.44 -0.34 1.28
C ASP A 76 -2.75 1.00 0.93
N TYR A 77 -3.25 2.13 1.44
CA TYR A 77 -2.71 3.44 1.09
C TYR A 77 -2.50 4.33 2.33
N PHE A 78 -1.33 4.98 2.39
CA PHE A 78 -1.01 5.99 3.39
C PHE A 78 -0.92 7.40 2.78
N ALA A 79 -1.41 8.40 3.50
CA ALA A 79 -1.19 9.81 3.19
C ALA A 79 0.25 10.24 3.53
N ARG A 80 0.88 10.93 2.58
CA ARG A 80 2.15 11.64 2.80
C ARG A 80 1.93 13.08 3.28
N ALA A 81 2.98 13.76 3.72
CA ALA A 81 2.93 15.18 4.09
C ALA A 81 2.51 16.10 2.94
N ASP A 82 2.89 15.77 1.71
CA ASP A 82 2.60 16.55 0.50
C ASP A 82 1.17 16.36 -0.05
N GLY A 83 0.36 15.52 0.61
CA GLY A 83 -1.01 15.19 0.20
C GLY A 83 -1.11 14.06 -0.83
N SER A 84 0.01 13.51 -1.32
CA SER A 84 0.00 12.32 -2.17
C SER A 84 -0.31 11.06 -1.36
N VAL A 85 -0.77 10.02 -2.06
CA VAL A 85 -0.99 8.68 -1.49
C VAL A 85 0.17 7.75 -1.81
N LEU A 86 0.57 6.98 -0.82
CA LEU A 86 1.59 5.97 -0.90
C LEU A 86 0.94 4.59 -0.86
N PRO A 87 0.99 3.81 -1.96
CA PRO A 87 0.63 2.40 -1.92
C PRO A 87 1.57 1.65 -0.99
N ILE A 88 1.01 0.82 -0.13
CA ILE A 88 1.75 0.01 0.82
C ILE A 88 1.22 -1.41 0.88
N SER A 89 2.10 -2.29 1.29
CA SER A 89 1.80 -3.59 1.89
C SER A 89 2.27 -3.53 3.35
N TRP A 90 1.54 -4.18 4.24
CA TRP A 90 1.78 -4.05 5.67
C TRP A 90 1.64 -5.36 6.44
N LEU A 91 2.34 -5.40 7.57
CA LEU A 91 2.26 -6.42 8.61
C LEU A 91 2.01 -5.72 9.94
N ILE A 92 1.02 -6.22 10.68
CA ILE A 92 0.72 -5.81 12.05
C ILE A 92 1.01 -6.98 12.98
N ALA A 93 1.70 -6.71 14.08
CA ALA A 93 1.98 -7.70 15.11
C ALA A 93 1.88 -7.06 16.51
N PRO A 94 1.29 -7.76 17.50
CA PRO A 94 1.39 -7.36 18.89
C PRO A 94 2.85 -7.20 19.31
N TYR A 95 3.16 -6.10 20.00
CA TYR A 95 4.50 -5.78 20.47
C TYR A 95 4.48 -5.64 22.00
N GLY A 96 5.18 -6.55 22.68
CA GLY A 96 5.34 -6.48 24.12
C GLY A 96 6.37 -5.42 24.49
N THR A 97 5.94 -4.34 25.14
CA THR A 97 6.86 -3.47 25.86
C THR A 97 7.05 -4.07 27.25
N GLY A 98 8.29 -4.27 27.70
CA GLY A 98 8.57 -4.87 29.00
C GLY A 98 7.79 -4.15 30.11
N GLY A 99 6.84 -4.86 30.72
CA GLY A 99 5.91 -4.34 31.74
C GLY A 99 4.51 -4.03 31.20
N HIS A 100 3.59 -5.00 31.29
CA HIS A 100 2.11 -4.95 31.17
C HIS A 100 1.42 -4.09 30.08
N ARG A 101 2.15 -3.31 29.28
CA ARG A 101 1.60 -2.44 28.23
C ARG A 101 1.68 -3.15 26.89
N THR A 102 0.50 -3.45 26.34
CA THR A 102 0.36 -4.02 25.02
C THR A 102 0.49 -2.90 24.00
N ALA A 103 1.54 -2.95 23.17
CA ALA A 103 1.69 -2.09 22.01
C ALA A 103 1.48 -2.92 20.75
N THR A 104 1.43 -2.26 19.61
CA THR A 104 1.35 -2.94 18.31
C THR A 104 2.36 -2.34 17.36
N LEU A 105 3.17 -3.21 16.76
CA LEU A 105 4.13 -2.86 15.72
C LEU A 105 3.42 -2.97 14.36
N VAL A 106 3.57 -1.92 13.55
CA VAL A 106 3.18 -1.90 12.15
C VAL A 106 4.44 -1.74 11.32
N VAL A 107 4.65 -2.67 10.39
CA VAL A 107 5.72 -2.61 9.39
C VAL A 107 5.07 -2.47 8.03
N PHE A 108 5.54 -1.53 7.21
CA PHE A 108 5.00 -1.29 5.89
C PHE A 108 6.13 -1.11 4.87
N HIS A 109 5.88 -1.54 3.65
CA HIS A 109 6.78 -1.35 2.52
C HIS A 109 6.00 -0.83 1.33
N THR A 110 6.70 -0.10 0.47
CA THR A 110 6.16 0.32 -0.81
C THR A 110 6.40 -0.82 -1.81
N PRO A 111 5.42 -1.17 -2.66
CA PRO A 111 5.70 -2.00 -3.81
C PRO A 111 6.87 -1.40 -4.60
N ASP A 112 7.81 -2.22 -5.06
CA ASP A 112 8.87 -1.75 -5.95
C ASP A 112 8.20 -1.19 -7.22
N THR A 113 8.18 0.13 -7.36
CA THR A 113 7.78 0.79 -8.60
C THR A 113 8.90 0.62 -9.62
N ARG A 114 9.18 -0.63 -10.04
CA ARG A 114 9.77 -0.81 -11.36
C ARG A 114 8.69 -0.32 -12.33
N PRO A 115 8.96 0.68 -13.17
CA PRO A 115 8.01 1.01 -14.22
C PRO A 115 7.76 -0.28 -14.99
N GLU A 116 6.52 -0.78 -14.93
CA GLU A 116 6.13 -1.85 -15.83
C GLU A 116 6.48 -1.34 -17.23
N PRO A 117 7.31 -2.06 -18.02
CA PRO A 117 7.50 -1.68 -19.40
C PRO A 117 6.11 -1.57 -19.99
N ALA A 118 5.76 -0.37 -20.44
CA ALA A 118 4.41 -0.03 -20.87
C ALA A 118 3.89 -1.21 -21.67
N ARG A 119 2.95 -1.99 -21.08
CA ARG A 119 2.27 -3.03 -21.83
C ARG A 119 1.63 -2.26 -22.97
N SER A 120 2.21 -2.40 -24.16
CA SER A 120 1.58 -1.93 -25.37
C SER A 120 0.20 -2.56 -25.34
N ARG A 121 -0.80 -1.74 -25.01
CA ARG A 121 -2.17 -2.04 -25.42
C ARG A 121 -2.07 -2.08 -26.93
N ASP A 122 -1.85 -3.27 -27.46
CA ASP A 122 -2.00 -3.57 -28.86
C ASP A 122 -3.41 -3.12 -29.21
N HIS A 123 -3.47 -1.91 -29.78
CA HIS A 123 -4.68 -1.35 -30.33
C HIS A 123 -4.95 -2.15 -31.59
N ARG A 124 -5.59 -3.29 -31.39
CA ARG A 124 -6.24 -4.05 -32.44
C ARG A 124 -7.19 -3.08 -33.16
N PRO A 125 -6.96 -2.74 -34.44
CA PRO A 125 -7.78 -1.74 -35.10
C PRO A 125 -9.17 -2.33 -35.39
N SER A 126 -10.17 -1.95 -34.61
CA SER A 126 -11.57 -2.15 -34.96
C SER A 126 -12.02 -1.05 -35.91
N ARG A 127 -11.89 -1.29 -37.22
CA ARG A 127 -12.68 -0.60 -38.26
C ARG A 127 -12.65 -1.40 -39.57
N CYS A 128 -13.45 -2.46 -39.62
CA CYS A 128 -13.99 -2.92 -40.90
C CYS A 128 -15.10 -1.94 -41.30
N ARG A 129 -14.79 -0.99 -42.19
CA ARG A 129 -15.81 -0.39 -43.04
C ARG A 129 -15.79 -1.14 -44.36
N ASN A 130 -16.97 -1.60 -44.75
CA ASN A 130 -17.30 -2.17 -46.05
C ASN A 130 -16.93 -3.66 -46.26
N CYS A 131 -17.88 -4.52 -45.88
CA CYS A 131 -18.06 -5.79 -46.57
C CYS A 131 -18.54 -5.52 -48.00
N SER A 132 -17.67 -5.78 -48.98
CA SER A 132 -18.09 -6.34 -50.26
C SER A 132 -16.94 -7.12 -50.89
N ALA A 133 -17.18 -8.43 -50.98
CA ALA A 133 -16.63 -9.39 -51.93
C ALA A 133 -15.28 -10.11 -51.64
N TRP A 134 -15.44 -11.35 -51.15
CA TRP A 134 -14.69 -12.59 -51.43
C TRP A 134 -13.19 -12.72 -51.02
N PRO A 135 -12.79 -13.85 -50.39
CA PRO A 135 -11.44 -14.05 -49.85
C PRO A 135 -10.43 -14.60 -50.87
N CYS A 136 -9.28 -13.92 -51.01
CA CYS A 136 -8.09 -14.46 -51.66
C CYS A 136 -7.44 -15.52 -50.76
N TRP A 137 -7.61 -16.80 -51.08
CA TRP A 137 -6.80 -17.88 -50.52
C TRP A 137 -5.42 -17.93 -51.20
N PRO A 138 -4.31 -18.04 -50.46
CA PRO A 138 -3.00 -18.26 -51.05
C PRO A 138 -2.86 -19.72 -51.54
N ARG A 139 -2.45 -19.90 -52.80
CA ARG A 139 -2.13 -21.21 -53.41
C ARG A 139 -0.94 -21.86 -52.69
N PRO A 140 -0.91 -23.19 -52.51
CA PRO A 140 0.26 -23.88 -51.96
C PRO A 140 1.41 -23.94 -52.98
N PRO A 141 2.67 -24.06 -52.51
CA PRO A 141 3.85 -24.12 -53.37
C PRO A 141 3.95 -25.46 -54.11
N ARG A 142 4.44 -25.42 -55.36
CA ARG A 142 4.69 -26.60 -56.20
C ARG A 142 5.96 -27.33 -55.76
N SER A 143 5.89 -28.65 -55.67
CA SER A 143 6.99 -29.59 -55.85
C SER A 143 6.40 -30.85 -56.48
#